data_AF-A0A845G3K2-F1
#
_entry.id   AF-A0A845G3K2-F1
#
_cell.length_a   1.000
_cell.length_b   1.000
_cell.length_c   1.000
_cell.angle_alpha   90.00
_cell.angle_beta   90.00
_cell.angle_gamma   90.00
#
_symmetry.space_group_name_H-M   'P 1'
#
loop_
_entity.id
_entity.type
_entity.pdbx_description
1 polymer ?
#
loop_
_entity_poly.entity_id
_entity_poly.type
_entity_poly.pdbx_seq_one_letter_code
_entity_poly.pdbx_strand_id
1 'polypeptide(L)'
;MKTAFSFARLGAVVMSAAFCGPVMSSASAAGLSLTGASVYDINSAGNYMFNGWDTTGNNNAANLYLLTAPNDAGSLINSGNGAAASINQDLSSPGTYTFYFRADGGGFNWPAPSAGLNLFFNGVNTAGISAYVPFNTIDPAPAAYGNASLGISSDVILGANSLSFRSGDTQITLSNFAWFDYRNPAAPNAVPDLVDVFGSTPNGLGDYSGSFTVNVTAVPEPEQWAMMAGGIALLAAFGKRRRKPAAG
;
A
#
# COMPACT_ATOMS: atom_id res chain seq x y z
N MET A 1 45.13 -73.59 -46.07
CA MET A 1 44.19 -73.37 -44.96
C MET A 1 44.47 -72.00 -44.38
N LYS A 2 43.59 -71.01 -44.60
CA LYS A 2 43.72 -69.63 -44.12
C LYS A 2 42.67 -69.37 -43.04
N THR A 3 43.16 -68.89 -41.91
CA THR A 3 42.46 -68.44 -40.70
C THR A 3 41.64 -67.17 -40.92
N ALA A 4 40.51 -67.04 -40.21
CA ALA A 4 39.88 -65.75 -39.91
C ALA A 4 39.21 -65.81 -38.52
N PHE A 5 39.72 -65.01 -37.57
CA PHE A 5 39.12 -64.75 -36.27
C PHE A 5 38.35 -63.42 -36.35
N SER A 6 37.14 -63.38 -35.80
CA SER A 6 36.30 -62.19 -35.69
C SER A 6 36.28 -61.72 -34.22
N PHE A 7 36.63 -60.45 -33.99
CA PHE A 7 36.55 -59.79 -32.69
C PHE A 7 35.29 -58.91 -32.63
N ALA A 8 34.41 -59.18 -31.67
CA ALA A 8 33.27 -58.33 -31.36
C ALA A 8 33.69 -57.22 -30.39
N ARG A 9 33.45 -55.95 -30.75
CA ARG A 9 33.66 -54.77 -29.90
C ARG A 9 32.43 -54.51 -29.02
N LEU A 10 32.62 -54.48 -27.70
CA LEU A 10 31.67 -53.92 -26.73
C LEU A 10 31.78 -52.39 -26.73
N GLY A 11 30.70 -51.69 -27.04
CA GLY A 11 30.59 -50.23 -26.89
C GLY A 11 30.02 -49.86 -25.53
N ALA A 12 30.74 -49.05 -24.75
CA ALA A 12 30.27 -48.48 -23.49
C ALA A 12 29.31 -47.31 -23.76
N VAL A 13 28.10 -47.38 -23.22
CA VAL A 13 27.12 -46.29 -23.22
C VAL A 13 27.36 -45.44 -21.97
N VAL A 14 27.84 -44.21 -22.16
CA VAL A 14 27.99 -43.22 -21.09
C VAL A 14 26.70 -42.40 -21.02
N MET A 15 25.91 -42.58 -19.97
CA MET A 15 24.78 -41.71 -19.65
C MET A 15 25.29 -40.44 -18.95
N SER A 16 25.32 -39.33 -19.66
CA SER A 16 25.54 -38.00 -19.08
C SER A 16 24.27 -37.53 -18.38
N ALA A 17 24.27 -37.52 -17.05
CA ALA A 17 23.22 -36.88 -16.26
C ALA A 17 23.39 -35.36 -16.33
N ALA A 18 22.55 -34.69 -17.12
CA ALA A 18 22.49 -33.23 -17.16
C ALA A 18 21.89 -32.71 -15.84
N PHE A 19 22.76 -32.17 -14.98
CA PHE A 19 22.36 -31.41 -13.80
C PHE A 19 21.75 -30.08 -14.27
N CYS A 20 20.43 -30.04 -14.43
CA CYS A 20 19.69 -28.78 -14.59
C CYS A 20 19.62 -28.12 -13.21
N GLY A 21 20.61 -27.29 -12.89
CA GLY A 21 20.56 -26.42 -11.72
C GLY A 21 19.50 -25.34 -11.92
N PRO A 22 18.59 -25.12 -10.95
CA PRO A 22 17.65 -24.01 -11.05
C PRO A 22 18.42 -22.70 -11.03
N VAL A 23 18.33 -21.94 -12.12
CA VAL A 23 18.74 -20.54 -12.15
C VAL A 23 17.72 -19.80 -11.31
N MET A 24 17.96 -19.69 -10.00
CA MET A 24 17.15 -18.84 -9.13
C MET A 24 17.42 -17.39 -9.54
N SER A 25 16.54 -16.84 -10.36
CA SER A 25 16.50 -15.40 -10.59
C SER A 25 15.99 -14.78 -9.30
N SER A 26 16.89 -14.19 -8.52
CA SER A 26 16.51 -13.33 -7.40
C SER A 26 15.92 -12.05 -7.98
N ALA A 27 14.62 -12.08 -8.29
CA ALA A 27 13.85 -10.88 -8.57
C ALA A 27 13.96 -9.99 -7.32
N SER A 28 14.65 -8.86 -7.44
CA SER A 28 14.62 -7.84 -6.41
C SER A 28 13.18 -7.35 -6.33
N ALA A 29 12.47 -7.71 -5.26
CA ALA A 29 11.14 -7.16 -4.99
C ALA A 29 11.26 -5.63 -5.04
N ALA A 30 10.59 -5.00 -6.00
CA ALA A 30 10.52 -3.55 -6.04
C ALA A 30 9.88 -3.11 -4.71
N GLY A 31 10.61 -2.32 -3.93
CA GLY A 31 10.12 -1.85 -2.63
C GLY A 31 8.78 -1.14 -2.80
N LEU A 32 7.81 -1.52 -1.98
CA LEU A 32 6.52 -0.86 -1.93
C LEU A 32 6.64 0.37 -1.03
N SER A 33 6.33 1.56 -1.55
CA SER A 33 6.32 2.77 -0.74
C SER A 33 5.08 3.63 -0.97
N LEU A 34 4.59 4.25 0.10
CA LEU A 34 3.61 5.33 0.03
C LEU A 34 4.34 6.63 -0.32
N THR A 35 4.06 7.14 -1.51
CA THR A 35 4.75 8.31 -2.09
C THR A 35 3.86 9.54 -2.19
N GLY A 36 2.55 9.39 -1.93
CA GLY A 36 1.66 10.52 -1.84
C GLY A 36 0.34 10.15 -1.19
N ALA A 37 -0.33 11.16 -0.66
CA ALA A 37 -1.72 11.09 -0.26
C ALA A 37 -2.42 12.41 -0.63
N SER A 38 -3.70 12.33 -0.95
CA SER A 38 -4.54 13.50 -1.05
C SER A 38 -5.89 13.22 -0.41
N VAL A 39 -6.51 14.29 0.03
CA VAL A 39 -7.74 14.25 0.79
C VAL A 39 -8.58 15.45 0.46
N TYR A 40 -9.89 15.27 0.43
CA TYR A 40 -10.74 16.24 -0.24
C TYR A 40 -12.20 16.12 0.17
N ASP A 41 -12.95 17.19 -0.07
CA ASP A 41 -14.37 17.23 0.21
C ASP A 41 -15.20 16.60 -0.90
N ILE A 42 -16.23 15.85 -0.51
CA ILE A 42 -17.20 15.21 -1.39
C ILE A 42 -18.60 15.71 -1.04
N ASN A 43 -19.35 16.20 -2.03
CA ASN A 43 -20.74 16.64 -1.86
C ASN A 43 -21.71 15.46 -1.72
N SER A 44 -22.98 15.77 -1.40
CA SER A 44 -24.03 14.75 -1.24
C SER A 44 -24.36 13.97 -2.51
N ALA A 45 -23.91 14.44 -3.68
CA ALA A 45 -24.03 13.74 -4.95
C ALA A 45 -22.82 12.84 -5.24
N GLY A 46 -21.87 12.73 -4.31
CA GLY A 46 -20.67 11.90 -4.46
C GLY A 46 -19.63 12.49 -5.41
N ASN A 47 -19.60 13.83 -5.56
CA ASN A 47 -18.62 14.52 -6.40
C ASN A 47 -17.62 15.32 -5.57
N TYR A 48 -16.36 15.32 -6.00
CA TYR A 48 -15.31 16.19 -5.49
C TYR A 48 -15.67 17.68 -5.62
N MET A 49 -15.39 18.46 -4.57
CA MET A 49 -15.79 19.88 -4.46
C MET A 49 -14.66 20.90 -4.70
N PHE A 50 -13.53 20.52 -5.30
CA PHE A 50 -12.36 21.40 -5.50
C PHE A 50 -11.68 21.91 -4.21
N ASN A 51 -12.09 21.40 -3.04
CA ASN A 51 -11.40 21.65 -1.78
C ASN A 51 -10.66 20.38 -1.37
N GLY A 52 -9.36 20.51 -1.12
CA GLY A 52 -8.54 19.39 -0.70
C GLY A 52 -7.09 19.76 -0.45
N TRP A 53 -6.37 18.78 0.08
CA TRP A 53 -4.99 18.89 0.51
C TRP A 53 -4.21 17.69 -0.02
N ASP A 54 -2.93 17.88 -0.32
CA ASP A 54 -2.05 16.79 -0.76
C ASP A 54 -0.65 16.89 -0.15
N THR A 55 0.10 15.79 -0.25
CA THR A 55 1.45 15.67 0.34
C THR A 55 2.58 16.06 -0.62
N THR A 56 2.32 16.76 -1.72
CA THR A 56 3.36 17.07 -2.71
C THR A 56 4.14 18.32 -2.33
N GLY A 57 3.44 19.33 -1.83
CA GLY A 57 3.97 20.67 -1.57
C GLY A 57 4.41 21.41 -2.83
N ASN A 58 4.48 22.74 -2.74
CA ASN A 58 4.91 23.63 -3.84
C ASN A 58 4.14 23.43 -5.17
N ASN A 59 2.89 22.97 -5.13
CA ASN A 59 2.06 22.66 -6.31
C ASN A 59 0.77 23.50 -6.39
N ASN A 60 0.70 24.61 -5.65
CA ASN A 60 -0.46 25.50 -5.49
C ASN A 60 -1.69 24.87 -4.77
N ALA A 61 -1.64 23.62 -4.32
CA ALA A 61 -2.61 23.07 -3.38
C ALA A 61 -2.20 23.36 -1.93
N ALA A 62 -3.18 23.29 -1.03
CA ALA A 62 -2.92 23.28 0.41
C ALA A 62 -2.26 21.96 0.81
N ASN A 63 -1.42 21.98 1.84
CA ASN A 63 -0.64 20.82 2.22
C ASN A 63 -1.39 19.89 3.17
N LEU A 64 -1.29 18.59 2.89
CA LEU A 64 -1.62 17.51 3.81
C LEU A 64 -0.34 17.10 4.54
N TYR A 65 -0.38 17.12 5.86
CA TYR A 65 0.75 16.71 6.69
C TYR A 65 0.46 15.35 7.28
N LEU A 66 1.35 14.37 7.08
CA LEU A 66 1.26 13.06 7.71
C LEU A 66 2.10 13.01 8.97
N LEU A 67 1.63 12.24 9.96
CA LEU A 67 2.25 12.08 11.27
C LEU A 67 2.28 10.59 11.65
N THR A 68 3.33 10.18 12.37
CA THR A 68 3.40 8.82 12.94
C THR A 68 2.76 8.72 14.32
N ALA A 69 2.54 9.84 15.00
CA ALA A 69 1.84 9.90 16.28
C ALA A 69 0.72 10.95 16.26
N PRO A 70 -0.39 10.73 16.97
CA PRO A 70 -1.48 11.70 17.02
C PRO A 70 -1.06 12.94 17.81
N ASN A 71 -1.36 14.12 17.27
CA ASN A 71 -1.14 15.40 17.94
C ASN A 71 0.33 15.75 18.26
N ASP A 72 1.31 15.14 17.58
CA ASP A 72 2.75 15.37 17.84
C ASP A 72 3.46 16.00 16.62
N ALA A 73 3.74 17.30 16.69
CA ALA A 73 4.49 18.01 15.64
C ALA A 73 5.89 17.41 15.38
N GLY A 74 6.52 16.79 16.38
CA GLY A 74 7.81 16.12 16.19
C GLY A 74 7.73 14.86 15.34
N SER A 75 6.53 14.33 15.11
CA SER A 75 6.26 13.11 14.35
C SER A 75 5.87 13.37 12.89
N LEU A 76 5.92 14.63 12.44
CA LEU A 76 5.65 15.03 11.07
C LEU A 76 6.57 14.31 10.09
N ILE A 77 5.97 13.70 9.08
CA ILE A 77 6.65 12.96 8.01
C ILE A 77 7.07 13.90 6.88
N ASN A 78 6.29 14.95 6.62
CA ASN A 78 6.55 15.95 5.59
C ASN A 78 6.45 17.39 6.11
N SER A 79 7.13 18.30 5.43
CA SER A 79 7.33 19.69 5.85
C SER A 79 6.44 20.72 5.15
N GLY A 80 5.46 20.29 4.36
CA GLY A 80 4.66 21.18 3.51
C GLY A 80 5.47 21.69 2.33
N ASN A 81 5.62 23.00 2.15
CA ASN A 81 6.42 23.58 1.04
C ASN A 81 7.95 23.54 1.25
N GLY A 82 8.43 22.93 2.34
CA GLY A 82 9.86 22.81 2.65
C GLY A 82 10.61 21.77 1.81
N ALA A 83 11.90 21.57 2.14
CA ALA A 83 12.79 20.64 1.41
C ALA A 83 12.38 19.15 1.52
N ALA A 84 11.49 18.81 2.47
CA ALA A 84 10.92 17.48 2.67
C ALA A 84 9.41 17.51 2.41
N ALA A 85 9.00 18.14 1.30
CA ALA A 85 7.61 18.29 0.92
C ALA A 85 6.94 16.94 0.60
N SER A 86 7.61 16.12 -0.22
CA SER A 86 7.13 14.82 -0.63
C SER A 86 7.41 13.73 0.40
N ILE A 87 6.51 12.77 0.48
CA ILE A 87 6.65 11.58 1.34
C ILE A 87 7.26 10.41 0.56
N ASN A 88 7.96 9.52 1.28
CA ASN A 88 8.38 8.21 0.77
C ASN A 88 8.45 7.23 1.94
N GLN A 89 7.30 6.71 2.36
CA GLN A 89 7.19 5.80 3.49
C GLN A 89 7.33 4.36 3.01
N ASP A 90 8.32 3.63 3.53
CA ASP A 90 8.55 2.23 3.20
C ASP A 90 7.46 1.34 3.82
N LEU A 91 6.75 0.63 2.95
CA LEU A 91 5.69 -0.32 3.27
C LEU A 91 6.03 -1.72 2.73
N SER A 92 7.32 -2.01 2.49
CA SER A 92 7.77 -3.29 1.95
C SER A 92 7.60 -4.47 2.92
N SER A 93 7.54 -4.19 4.22
CA SER A 93 7.38 -5.21 5.26
C SER A 93 5.89 -5.46 5.56
N PRO A 94 5.44 -6.72 5.68
CA PRO A 94 4.10 -7.01 6.16
C PRO A 94 3.86 -6.42 7.56
N GLY A 95 2.69 -5.82 7.78
CA GLY A 95 2.36 -5.16 9.03
C GLY A 95 1.16 -4.23 8.92
N THR A 96 0.79 -3.62 10.03
CA THR A 96 -0.25 -2.59 10.09
C THR A 96 0.40 -1.24 10.31
N TYR A 97 0.09 -0.29 9.44
CA TYR A 97 0.65 1.06 9.46
C TYR A 97 -0.51 2.04 9.63
N THR A 98 -0.44 2.87 10.67
CA THR A 98 -1.41 3.94 10.89
C THR A 98 -0.72 5.27 10.73
N PHE A 99 -1.31 6.12 9.88
CA PHE A 99 -0.88 7.48 9.67
C PHE A 99 -1.97 8.40 10.21
N TYR A 100 -1.56 9.39 10.98
CA TYR A 100 -2.42 10.52 11.33
C TYR A 100 -2.15 11.62 10.33
N PHE A 101 -3.11 12.52 10.16
CA PHE A 101 -2.89 13.66 9.30
C PHE A 101 -3.50 14.95 9.84
N ARG A 102 -2.91 16.06 9.41
CA ARG A 102 -3.34 17.43 9.68
C ARG A 102 -3.45 18.19 8.37
N ALA A 103 -4.43 19.06 8.32
CA ALA A 103 -4.65 19.98 7.23
C ALA A 103 -5.15 21.29 7.84
N ASP A 104 -4.43 22.39 7.60
CA ASP A 104 -4.89 23.69 8.08
C ASP A 104 -6.23 24.03 7.41
N GLY A 105 -7.19 24.46 8.23
CA GLY A 105 -8.52 24.74 7.73
C GLY A 105 -8.68 26.11 7.08
N GLY A 106 -7.69 27.00 7.19
CA GLY A 106 -7.65 28.35 6.64
C GLY A 106 -8.80 29.24 7.12
N GLY A 107 -9.48 28.85 8.21
CA GLY A 107 -10.77 29.43 8.61
C GLY A 107 -11.94 29.09 7.69
N PHE A 108 -11.75 28.28 6.66
CA PHE A 108 -12.77 27.80 5.75
C PHE A 108 -13.53 26.62 6.38
N ASN A 109 -14.83 26.79 6.59
CA ASN A 109 -15.73 25.69 6.93
C ASN A 109 -16.61 25.40 5.72
N TRP A 110 -16.26 24.36 4.98
CA TRP A 110 -17.08 23.87 3.87
C TRP A 110 -17.96 22.75 4.40
N PRO A 111 -19.30 22.87 4.34
CA PRO A 111 -20.19 21.80 4.79
C PRO A 111 -20.16 20.66 3.76
N ALA A 112 -19.16 19.79 3.87
CA ALA A 112 -19.07 18.56 3.11
C ALA A 112 -19.66 17.39 3.92
N PRO A 113 -20.62 16.61 3.36
CA PRO A 113 -21.15 15.43 4.04
C PRO A 113 -20.14 14.28 4.12
N SER A 114 -19.14 14.26 3.23
CA SER A 114 -18.18 13.18 3.12
C SER A 114 -16.77 13.71 2.83
N ALA A 115 -15.77 12.96 3.27
CA ALA A 115 -14.37 13.15 2.90
C ALA A 115 -13.93 12.03 1.96
N GLY A 116 -13.06 12.35 1.01
CA GLY A 116 -12.35 11.42 0.16
C GLY A 116 -10.87 11.31 0.53
N LEU A 117 -10.28 10.17 0.19
CA LEU A 117 -8.86 9.86 0.35
C LEU A 117 -8.36 9.18 -0.93
N ASN A 118 -7.23 9.63 -1.45
CA ASN A 118 -6.44 8.90 -2.45
C ASN A 118 -5.05 8.61 -1.88
N LEU A 119 -4.56 7.39 -2.10
CA LEU A 119 -3.19 6.98 -1.75
C LEU A 119 -2.41 6.61 -3.02
N PHE A 120 -1.18 7.10 -3.08
CA PHE A 120 -0.29 7.01 -4.24
C PHE A 120 0.98 6.26 -3.86
N PHE A 121 1.37 5.30 -4.70
CA PHE A 121 2.44 4.37 -4.38
C PHE A 121 3.53 4.39 -5.44
N ASN A 122 4.76 4.12 -5.02
CA ASN A 122 5.92 3.89 -5.88
C ASN A 122 6.21 5.03 -6.88
N GLY A 123 5.89 6.27 -6.51
CA GLY A 123 6.14 7.47 -7.33
C GLY A 123 5.18 7.64 -8.51
N VAL A 124 4.05 6.94 -8.52
CA VAL A 124 3.05 7.03 -9.59
C VAL A 124 1.93 8.02 -9.22
N ASN A 125 1.57 8.91 -10.14
CA ASN A 125 0.54 9.95 -9.93
C ASN A 125 -0.91 9.44 -10.12
N THR A 126 -1.10 8.14 -10.33
CA THR A 126 -2.43 7.50 -10.35
C THR A 126 -2.71 6.92 -8.97
N ALA A 127 -3.91 7.15 -8.44
CA ALA A 127 -4.29 6.60 -7.14
C ALA A 127 -4.29 5.05 -7.19
N GLY A 128 -3.62 4.43 -6.23
CA GLY A 128 -3.66 2.97 -6.05
C GLY A 128 -4.82 2.54 -5.16
N ILE A 129 -5.21 3.39 -4.21
CA ILE A 129 -6.37 3.21 -3.32
C ILE A 129 -7.14 4.52 -3.31
N SER A 130 -8.46 4.43 -3.41
CA SER A 130 -9.37 5.57 -3.29
C SER A 130 -10.58 5.20 -2.45
N ALA A 131 -10.85 6.00 -1.42
CA ALA A 131 -11.89 5.74 -0.46
C ALA A 131 -12.67 7.01 -0.11
N TYR A 132 -13.86 6.84 0.46
CA TYR A 132 -14.59 7.92 1.09
C TYR A 132 -15.28 7.46 2.38
N VAL A 133 -15.54 8.42 3.27
CA VAL A 133 -16.27 8.23 4.52
C VAL A 133 -17.15 9.44 4.82
N PRO A 134 -18.21 9.30 5.64
CA PRO A 134 -18.92 10.45 6.18
C PRO A 134 -17.99 11.32 7.02
N PHE A 135 -18.09 12.64 6.86
CA PHE A 135 -17.32 13.59 7.65
C PHE A 135 -17.74 13.52 9.13
N ASN A 136 -16.84 13.84 10.06
CA ASN A 136 -17.16 13.97 11.49
C ASN A 136 -17.72 12.70 12.16
N THR A 137 -17.44 11.53 11.58
CA THR A 137 -17.89 10.23 12.12
C THR A 137 -16.72 9.51 12.78
N ILE A 138 -16.96 8.93 13.95
CA ILE A 138 -15.96 8.12 14.67
C ILE A 138 -15.93 6.72 14.06
N ASP A 139 -14.74 6.24 13.73
CA ASP A 139 -14.46 4.92 13.14
C ASP A 139 -15.39 4.52 11.97
N PRO A 140 -15.56 5.36 10.93
CA PRO A 140 -16.37 4.99 9.79
C PRO A 140 -15.65 3.92 8.96
N ALA A 141 -16.40 2.95 8.45
CA ALA A 141 -15.88 1.98 7.50
C ALA A 141 -15.61 2.66 6.14
N PRO A 142 -14.38 2.64 5.60
CA PRO A 142 -14.09 3.21 4.30
C PRO A 142 -14.83 2.44 3.19
N ALA A 143 -15.41 3.18 2.24
CA ALA A 143 -15.97 2.63 1.02
C ALA A 143 -15.13 3.02 -0.19
N ALA A 144 -15.00 2.14 -1.18
CA ALA A 144 -14.27 2.43 -2.41
C ALA A 144 -14.88 3.63 -3.15
N TYR A 145 -14.02 4.50 -3.71
CA TYR A 145 -14.43 5.70 -4.44
C TYR A 145 -13.81 5.71 -5.85
N GLY A 146 -14.64 5.86 -6.88
CA GLY A 146 -14.24 5.81 -8.30
C GLY A 146 -14.54 7.05 -9.13
N ASN A 147 -15.12 8.09 -8.52
CA ASN A 147 -15.50 9.31 -9.25
C ASN A 147 -14.31 10.27 -9.38
N ALA A 148 -14.56 11.44 -9.96
CA ALA A 148 -13.60 12.54 -9.97
C ALA A 148 -13.14 12.87 -8.54
N SER A 149 -11.83 13.07 -8.38
CA SER A 149 -11.12 13.20 -7.11
C SER A 149 -9.90 14.11 -7.25
N LEU A 150 -9.29 14.49 -6.12
CA LEU A 150 -8.05 15.27 -6.12
C LEU A 150 -6.83 14.36 -6.34
N GLY A 151 -6.01 14.66 -7.33
CA GLY A 151 -4.68 14.07 -7.52
C GLY A 151 -3.63 14.67 -6.59
N ILE A 152 -2.37 14.29 -6.76
CA ILE A 152 -1.23 14.85 -5.99
C ILE A 152 -0.57 16.04 -6.70
N SER A 153 -1.08 16.48 -7.85
CA SER A 153 -0.53 17.62 -8.59
C SER A 153 -1.58 18.71 -8.78
N SER A 154 -2.49 18.86 -7.81
CA SER A 154 -3.64 19.77 -7.87
C SER A 154 -4.57 19.50 -9.07
N ASP A 155 -4.47 18.31 -9.66
CA ASP A 155 -5.23 17.87 -10.82
C ASP A 155 -6.47 17.09 -10.41
N VAL A 156 -7.46 17.06 -11.29
CA VAL A 156 -8.64 16.19 -11.10
C VAL A 156 -8.35 14.85 -11.77
N ILE A 157 -8.35 13.79 -10.98
CA ILE A 157 -8.15 12.41 -11.44
C ILE A 157 -9.37 11.54 -11.15
N LEU A 158 -9.49 10.41 -11.82
CA LEU A 158 -10.43 9.36 -11.40
C LEU A 158 -9.86 8.61 -10.20
N GLY A 159 -10.71 8.37 -9.20
CA GLY A 159 -10.38 7.50 -8.08
C GLY A 159 -10.15 6.04 -8.54
N ALA A 160 -9.33 5.31 -7.79
CA ALA A 160 -8.97 3.91 -8.04
C ALA A 160 -10.16 2.94 -7.99
N ASN A 161 -11.28 3.35 -7.37
CA ASN A 161 -12.42 2.48 -7.08
C ASN A 161 -12.01 1.16 -6.38
N SER A 162 -11.03 1.25 -5.48
CA SER A 162 -10.47 0.10 -4.78
C SER A 162 -9.97 0.52 -3.40
N LEU A 163 -10.19 -0.37 -2.42
CA LEU A 163 -9.61 -0.28 -1.07
C LEU A 163 -8.29 -1.05 -0.94
N SER A 164 -7.82 -1.66 -2.03
CA SER A 164 -6.59 -2.45 -2.04
C SER A 164 -5.71 -2.14 -3.24
N PHE A 165 -4.40 -2.17 -3.02
CA PHE A 165 -3.38 -2.01 -4.05
C PHE A 165 -2.37 -3.16 -3.96
N ARG A 166 -1.91 -3.68 -5.09
CA ARG A 166 -0.90 -4.73 -5.13
C ARG A 166 0.34 -4.26 -5.88
N SER A 167 1.50 -4.51 -5.31
CA SER A 167 2.79 -4.29 -5.94
C SER A 167 3.67 -5.52 -5.72
N GLY A 168 3.99 -6.24 -6.79
CA GLY A 168 4.68 -7.52 -6.72
C GLY A 168 3.96 -8.51 -5.79
N ASP A 169 4.68 -8.95 -4.77
CA ASP A 169 4.22 -9.92 -3.77
C ASP A 169 3.67 -9.26 -2.51
N THR A 170 3.32 -7.99 -2.58
CA THR A 170 2.74 -7.27 -1.44
C THR A 170 1.39 -6.71 -1.82
N GLN A 171 0.40 -6.91 -0.95
CA GLN A 171 -0.91 -6.31 -1.03
C GLN A 171 -1.11 -5.35 0.14
N ILE A 172 -1.54 -4.13 -0.17
CA ILE A 172 -1.99 -3.14 0.77
C ILE A 172 -3.51 -3.15 0.77
N THR A 173 -4.12 -3.09 1.96
CA THR A 173 -5.57 -2.90 2.12
C THR A 173 -5.82 -1.77 3.10
N LEU A 174 -6.60 -0.76 2.71
CA LEU A 174 -7.08 0.28 3.60
C LEU A 174 -8.16 -0.30 4.52
N SER A 175 -7.94 -0.23 5.83
CA SER A 175 -8.84 -0.77 6.85
C SER A 175 -9.56 0.31 7.65
N ASN A 176 -9.01 1.52 7.72
CA ASN A 176 -9.60 2.64 8.42
C ASN A 176 -9.31 3.96 7.68
N PHE A 177 -10.27 4.88 7.71
CA PHE A 177 -10.11 6.26 7.28
C PHE A 177 -11.11 7.11 8.06
N ALA A 178 -10.65 8.15 8.75
CA ALA A 178 -11.51 9.09 9.46
C ALA A 178 -11.04 10.52 9.22
N TRP A 179 -12.00 11.44 9.12
CA TRP A 179 -11.79 12.87 8.92
C TRP A 179 -12.71 13.68 9.82
N PHE A 180 -12.15 14.65 10.53
CA PHE A 180 -12.86 15.52 11.46
C PHE A 180 -12.58 17.00 11.19
N ASP A 181 -13.63 17.79 11.30
CA ASP A 181 -13.59 19.26 11.39
C ASP A 181 -12.87 19.69 12.67
N TYR A 182 -12.08 20.77 12.58
CA TYR A 182 -11.51 21.47 13.73
C TYR A 182 -12.58 21.93 14.75
N ARG A 183 -13.84 22.12 14.33
CA ARG A 183 -14.96 22.51 15.20
C ARG A 183 -15.67 21.38 15.93
N ASN A 184 -15.34 20.11 15.66
CA ASN A 184 -16.03 18.98 16.28
C ASN A 184 -15.19 18.36 17.42
N PRO A 185 -15.37 18.81 18.68
CA PRO A 185 -14.56 18.38 19.81
C PRO A 185 -14.82 16.95 20.29
N ALA A 186 -15.82 16.25 19.73
CA ALA A 186 -16.12 14.87 20.09
C ALA A 186 -15.07 13.86 19.57
N ALA A 187 -14.13 14.30 18.73
CA ALA A 187 -13.04 13.46 18.24
C ALA A 187 -11.86 13.41 19.22
N PRO A 188 -11.08 12.31 19.29
CA PRO A 188 -9.91 12.14 20.18
C PRO A 188 -8.76 13.15 19.98
N ASN A 189 -8.90 14.10 19.04
CA ASN A 189 -7.85 14.99 18.54
C ASN A 189 -8.30 16.46 18.50
N ALA A 190 -9.25 16.85 19.35
CA ALA A 190 -9.81 18.18 19.37
C ALA A 190 -8.75 19.25 19.73
N VAL A 191 -8.31 19.96 18.69
CA VAL A 191 -7.61 21.26 18.70
C VAL A 191 -6.13 21.29 19.07
N PRO A 192 -5.23 20.58 18.36
CA PRO A 192 -3.88 21.08 18.20
C PRO A 192 -3.78 21.88 16.89
N ASP A 193 -3.42 23.14 17.01
CA ASP A 193 -2.87 23.97 15.92
C ASP A 193 -1.41 23.53 15.75
N LEU A 194 -1.14 22.70 14.74
CA LEU A 194 0.18 22.12 14.49
C LEU A 194 0.82 22.62 13.21
N VAL A 195 0.01 22.97 12.21
CA VAL A 195 0.47 23.25 10.86
C VAL A 195 -0.17 24.52 10.31
N ASP A 196 0.40 25.01 9.21
CA ASP A 196 -0.13 26.11 8.40
C ASP A 196 -0.50 25.56 7.01
N VAL A 197 -1.28 26.32 6.25
CA VAL A 197 -1.72 25.96 4.89
C VAL A 197 -0.55 25.48 4.02
N PHE A 198 0.60 26.15 4.17
CA PHE A 198 1.80 25.89 3.37
C PHE A 198 3.04 25.53 4.19
N GLY A 199 3.01 25.68 5.52
CA GLY A 199 4.12 25.42 6.43
C GLY A 199 3.82 24.38 7.52
N SER A 200 4.87 23.75 8.05
CA SER A 200 4.77 22.73 9.12
C SER A 200 4.85 23.33 10.53
N THR A 201 4.37 24.56 10.70
CA THR A 201 4.37 25.28 11.98
C THR A 201 2.97 25.81 12.29
N PRO A 202 2.58 25.85 13.57
CA PRO A 202 1.29 26.42 13.99
C PRO A 202 1.08 27.86 13.51
N ASN A 203 -0.15 28.23 13.16
CA ASN A 203 -0.50 29.58 12.66
C ASN A 203 -1.60 30.30 13.47
N GLY A 204 -2.09 29.68 14.54
CA GLY A 204 -3.19 30.20 15.38
C GLY A 204 -4.58 29.74 14.95
N LEU A 205 -4.71 28.89 13.93
CA LEU A 205 -5.98 28.34 13.45
C LEU A 205 -6.10 26.86 13.79
N GLY A 206 -7.33 26.38 13.94
CA GLY A 206 -7.57 24.96 14.22
C GLY A 206 -7.37 24.10 12.97
N ASP A 207 -6.66 22.98 13.13
CA ASP A 207 -6.44 22.00 12.07
C ASP A 207 -7.63 21.05 11.87
N TYR A 208 -7.95 20.73 10.62
CA TYR A 208 -8.63 19.48 10.30
C TYR A 208 -7.74 18.30 10.73
N SER A 209 -8.37 17.26 11.24
CA SER A 209 -7.66 16.09 11.77
C SER A 209 -8.24 14.80 11.24
N GLY A 210 -7.37 13.80 11.08
CA GLY A 210 -7.84 12.48 10.74
C GLY A 210 -6.76 11.45 10.82
N SER A 211 -7.10 10.25 10.37
CA SER A 211 -6.17 9.13 10.29
C SER A 211 -6.59 8.15 9.22
N PHE A 212 -5.65 7.36 8.74
CA PHE A 212 -5.92 6.18 7.96
C PHE A 212 -4.99 5.04 8.36
N THR A 213 -5.48 3.81 8.21
CA THR A 213 -4.72 2.60 8.53
C THR A 213 -4.67 1.70 7.31
N VAL A 214 -3.47 1.24 6.97
CA VAL A 214 -3.25 0.26 5.92
C VAL A 214 -2.67 -1.03 6.50
N ASN A 215 -3.17 -2.15 6.01
CA ASN A 215 -2.66 -3.48 6.30
C ASN A 215 -1.87 -3.97 5.09
N VAL A 216 -0.61 -4.29 5.32
CA VAL A 216 0.33 -4.80 4.33
C VAL A 216 0.50 -6.30 4.55
N THR A 217 0.23 -7.09 3.52
CA THR A 217 0.36 -8.56 3.57
C THR A 217 1.21 -9.05 2.42
N ALA A 218 2.06 -10.04 2.68
CA ALA A 218 2.69 -10.81 1.63
C ALA A 218 1.63 -11.63 0.87
N VAL A 219 1.72 -11.63 -0.46
CA VAL A 219 0.94 -12.43 -1.38
C VAL A 219 1.85 -13.55 -1.86
N PRO A 220 1.66 -14.80 -1.40
CA PRO A 220 2.52 -15.89 -1.82
C PRO A 220 2.47 -16.07 -3.34
N GLU A 221 3.64 -16.21 -3.96
CA GLU A 221 3.71 -16.45 -5.40
C GLU A 221 2.97 -17.76 -5.75
N PRO A 222 2.28 -17.83 -6.92
CA PRO A 222 1.65 -19.07 -7.36
C PRO A 222 2.60 -20.27 -7.40
N GLU A 223 3.89 -20.03 -7.66
CA GLU A 223 4.92 -21.08 -7.68
C GLU A 223 5.23 -21.61 -6.28
N GLN A 224 5.13 -20.80 -5.23
CA GLN A 224 5.26 -21.27 -3.85
C GLN A 224 4.13 -22.25 -3.50
N TRP A 225 2.91 -22.00 -3.99
CA TRP A 225 1.81 -22.95 -3.86
C TRP A 225 2.10 -24.24 -4.64
N ALA A 226 2.63 -24.14 -5.85
CA ALA A 226 2.99 -25.31 -6.65
C ALA A 226 4.10 -26.14 -5.98
N MET A 227 5.13 -25.49 -5.41
CA MET A 227 6.19 -26.17 -4.68
C MET A 227 5.69 -26.79 -3.37
N MET A 228 4.83 -26.09 -2.63
CA MET A 228 4.21 -26.64 -1.41
C MET A 228 3.33 -27.84 -1.74
N ALA A 229 2.46 -27.73 -2.76
CA ALA A 229 1.63 -28.82 -3.22
C ALA A 229 2.46 -30.01 -3.74
N GLY A 230 3.51 -29.73 -4.53
CA GLY A 230 4.46 -30.72 -5.00
C GLY A 230 5.20 -31.43 -3.86
N GLY A 231 5.65 -30.68 -2.85
CA GLY A 231 6.28 -31.20 -1.65
C GLY A 231 5.36 -32.13 -0.85
N ILE A 232 4.10 -31.72 -0.65
CA ILE A 232 3.07 -32.54 0.01
C ILE A 232 2.81 -33.83 -0.77
N ALA A 233 2.67 -33.74 -2.10
CA ALA A 233 2.46 -34.90 -2.96
C ALA A 233 3.64 -35.88 -2.89
N LEU A 234 4.87 -35.37 -2.85
CA LEU A 234 6.08 -36.19 -2.70
C LEU A 234 6.09 -36.92 -1.35
N LEU A 235 5.83 -36.21 -0.25
CA LEU A 235 5.75 -36.80 1.09
C LEU A 235 4.68 -37.89 1.18
N ALA A 236 3.51 -37.66 0.58
CA ALA A 236 2.44 -38.66 0.53
C ALA A 236 2.86 -39.91 -0.26
N ALA A 237 3.54 -39.75 -1.40
CA ALA A 237 4.06 -40.86 -2.20
C ALA A 237 5.10 -41.70 -1.43
N PHE A 238 6.00 -41.06 -0.68
CA PHE A 238 6.98 -41.75 0.16
C PHE A 238 6.35 -42.43 1.38
N GLY A 239 5.35 -41.80 2.02
CA GLY A 239 4.60 -42.38 3.13
C GLY A 239 3.87 -43.67 2.74
N LYS A 240 3.28 -43.71 1.53
CA LYS A 240 2.61 -44.90 1.01
C LYS A 240 3.58 -46.07 0.76
N ARG A 241 4.82 -45.81 0.36
CA ARG A 241 5.84 -46.85 0.13
C ARG A 241 6.34 -47.52 1.42
N ARG A 242 6.32 -46.82 2.56
CA ARG A 242 6.77 -47.39 3.85
C ARG A 242 5.75 -48.31 4.52
N ARG A 243 4.47 -48.24 4.15
CA ARG A 243 3.42 -49.18 4.60
C ARG A 243 3.39 -50.44 3.73
N LYS A 244 4.53 -51.12 3.56
CA LYS A 244 4.46 -52.53 3.15
C LYS A 244 3.95 -53.33 4.36
N PRO A 245 2.84 -54.08 4.24
CA PRO A 245 2.37 -54.92 5.33
C PRO A 245 3.45 -55.95 5.64
N ALA A 246 3.78 -56.10 6.93
CA ALA A 246 4.53 -57.23 7.41
C ALA A 246 3.69 -58.47 7.07
N ALA A 247 4.21 -59.32 6.18
CA ALA A 247 3.60 -60.61 5.90
C ALA A 247 3.73 -61.46 7.16
N GLY A 248 2.59 -61.75 7.80
CA GLY A 248 2.41 -62.85 8.74
C GLY A 248 1.98 -64.10 8.00
#